data_AF-A0A3P6ER23-F1
#
_entry.id   AF-A0A3P6ER23-F1
#
_cell.length_a   1.000
_cell.length_b   1.000
_cell.length_c   1.000
_cell.angle_alpha   90.00
_cell.angle_beta   90.00
_cell.angle_gamma   90.00
#
_symmetry.space_group_name_H-M   'P 1'
#
loop_
_entity.id
_entity.type
_entity.pdbx_description
1 polymer ?
#
loop_
_entity_poly.entity_id
_entity_poly.type
_entity_poly.pdbx_seq_one_letter_code
_entity_poly.pdbx_strand_id
1 'polypeptide(L)'
;MTDNIFEGLPPPSSQHQELPESSNPDESKDESPSPAPTLVLKSSLKRSKPPESAPDASAPPVLKSALKRSKPAESTPEPEPEVAAAPKKRLQFKTSTDASEEQVVEAMQKITSHIKNPSKFSKASKLAVRLIQAGSVKAETSSYLIAMLEAAMSSKTPCTDRLVRADYHALFSAAQDVAECLDKSQKNLLTIWTIKAVVANDLFTDDSFMFSKTATQIKEAISDLPVATEEDDAEEAAALEQEAVKESGEGETTQDVASAGDQEDAESDPFGLDAWIPSNVKKNGKTKMTKEDTDALEDKKFLRSKREALITCLEIAARRYKVPWCQTVIDILVKHAFENASRFTSQQRQAVEKLWASVREQHLRRKQGKSVTGKLDVTAFESLQDKYANEKMSIRRSVGANGERRAQQWLG
;
A
#
# COMPACT_ATOMS: atom_id res chain seq x y z
N MET A 1 20.22 -2.37 -6.13
CA MET A 1 19.81 -3.15 -7.33
C MET A 1 18.81 -2.33 -8.13
N THR A 2 19.21 -1.83 -9.30
CA THR A 2 18.40 -0.98 -10.17
C THR A 2 17.44 -1.84 -11.00
N ASP A 3 16.32 -2.22 -10.41
CA ASP A 3 15.21 -2.80 -11.16
C ASP A 3 14.54 -1.70 -11.99
N ASN A 4 14.50 -1.92 -13.30
CA ASN A 4 13.99 -0.99 -14.29
C ASN A 4 12.52 -0.62 -14.02
N ILE A 5 12.31 0.66 -13.71
CA ILE A 5 11.07 1.32 -13.23
C ILE A 5 9.91 1.28 -14.25
N PHE A 6 10.13 0.76 -15.47
CA PHE A 6 9.20 0.89 -16.59
C PHE A 6 8.74 -0.44 -17.20
N GLU A 7 9.02 -1.56 -16.56
CA GLU A 7 8.60 -2.88 -17.03
C GLU A 7 7.08 -3.09 -16.80
N GLY A 8 6.27 -2.41 -17.61
CA GLY A 8 4.81 -2.45 -17.53
C GLY A 8 4.08 -1.19 -18.01
N LEU A 9 4.79 -0.13 -18.41
CA LEU A 9 4.19 1.07 -19.00
C LEU A 9 4.48 1.12 -20.50
N PRO A 10 3.48 1.39 -21.37
CA PRO A 10 3.74 1.57 -22.79
C PRO A 10 4.60 2.83 -23.00
N PRO A 11 5.56 2.81 -23.94
CA PRO A 11 6.42 3.96 -24.19
C PRO A 11 5.62 5.16 -24.71
N PRO A 12 6.05 6.41 -24.42
CA PRO A 12 5.40 7.60 -24.92
C PRO A 12 5.46 7.63 -26.45
N SER A 13 4.31 7.83 -27.10
CA SER A 13 4.27 8.09 -28.54
C SER A 13 4.77 9.50 -28.81
N SER A 14 6.00 9.62 -29.27
CA SER A 14 6.53 10.83 -29.90
C SER A 14 5.83 11.03 -31.25
N GLN A 15 4.74 11.80 -31.28
CA GLN A 15 4.29 12.42 -32.52
C GLN A 15 5.00 13.77 -32.64
N HIS A 16 6.14 13.76 -33.34
CA HIS A 16 6.60 14.95 -34.04
C HIS A 16 5.57 15.26 -35.13
N GLN A 17 4.81 16.33 -34.94
CA GLN A 17 4.09 16.99 -36.02
C GLN A 17 5.10 17.87 -36.76
N GLU A 18 5.52 17.43 -37.94
CA GLU A 18 6.01 18.33 -38.98
C GLU A 18 4.80 18.93 -39.73
N LEU A 19 4.77 20.26 -39.81
CA LEU A 19 3.87 21.02 -40.68
C LEU A 19 4.19 20.75 -42.15
N PRO A 20 3.19 20.67 -43.06
CA PRO A 20 3.44 20.88 -44.47
C PRO A 20 3.15 22.34 -44.86
N GLU A 21 4.14 22.96 -45.48
CA GLU A 21 4.06 24.23 -46.19
C GLU A 21 3.15 24.16 -47.43
N SER A 22 2.56 25.31 -47.74
CA SER A 22 1.65 25.56 -48.85
C SER A 22 2.36 25.66 -50.21
N SER A 23 1.81 25.03 -51.24
CA SER A 23 1.84 25.53 -52.62
C SER A 23 0.88 24.76 -53.55
N ASN A 24 -0.11 25.46 -54.10
CA ASN A 24 -0.80 25.18 -55.38
C ASN A 24 -0.16 26.10 -56.46
N PRO A 25 -0.31 25.91 -57.80
CA PRO A 25 -1.46 25.36 -58.58
C PRO A 25 -1.01 24.30 -59.64
N ASP A 26 -1.79 23.69 -60.54
CA ASP A 26 -2.97 24.09 -61.32
C ASP A 26 -3.66 22.87 -62.02
N GLU A 27 -4.93 23.07 -62.40
CA GLU A 27 -5.79 22.44 -63.44
C GLU A 27 -5.76 20.93 -63.83
N SER A 28 -6.88 20.22 -63.60
CA SER A 28 -7.94 19.88 -64.60
C SER A 28 -8.63 18.48 -64.46
N LYS A 29 -9.96 18.56 -64.36
CA LYS A 29 -11.07 17.70 -64.89
C LYS A 29 -11.40 16.27 -64.39
N ASP A 30 -12.67 16.20 -63.96
CA ASP A 30 -13.76 15.25 -64.27
C ASP A 30 -14.20 14.12 -63.29
N GLU A 31 -15.51 14.23 -62.96
CA GLU A 31 -16.56 13.23 -62.66
C GLU A 31 -16.47 12.15 -61.54
N SER A 32 -17.15 12.44 -60.41
CA SER A 32 -18.26 11.68 -59.75
C SER A 32 -18.07 10.18 -59.30
N PRO A 33 -18.99 9.53 -58.53
CA PRO A 33 -18.69 9.10 -57.15
C PRO A 33 -18.83 7.58 -56.80
N SER A 34 -18.05 7.13 -55.79
CA SER A 34 -18.20 5.89 -54.95
C SER A 34 -18.02 4.50 -55.62
N PRO A 35 -17.79 3.36 -54.91
CA PRO A 35 -18.00 3.11 -53.47
C PRO A 35 -16.89 2.30 -52.72
N ALA A 36 -17.14 2.09 -51.41
CA ALA A 36 -16.38 1.36 -50.40
C ALA A 36 -16.07 -0.13 -50.71
N PRO A 37 -15.03 -0.72 -50.06
CA PRO A 37 -14.67 -2.13 -50.27
C PRO A 37 -15.47 -3.09 -49.38
N THR A 38 -16.13 -4.05 -50.03
CA THR A 38 -16.83 -5.20 -49.44
C THR A 38 -15.82 -6.28 -49.04
N LEU A 39 -15.69 -6.62 -47.75
CA LEU A 39 -14.95 -7.80 -47.30
C LEU A 39 -15.91 -8.99 -47.11
N VAL A 40 -15.77 -9.96 -48.00
CA VAL A 40 -16.48 -11.25 -48.00
C VAL A 40 -15.67 -12.27 -47.20
N LEU A 41 -16.13 -12.62 -45.99
CA LEU A 41 -15.56 -13.74 -45.21
C LEU A 41 -16.27 -15.05 -45.60
N LYS A 42 -15.51 -15.97 -46.20
CA LYS A 42 -15.95 -17.35 -46.47
C LYS A 42 -15.82 -18.21 -45.22
N SER A 43 -16.94 -18.78 -44.78
CA SER A 43 -17.07 -19.82 -43.76
C SER A 43 -16.65 -21.19 -44.29
N SER A 44 -15.92 -21.97 -43.48
CA SER A 44 -15.89 -23.44 -43.57
C SER A 44 -15.47 -24.02 -42.22
N LEU A 45 -16.46 -24.45 -41.44
CA LEU A 45 -16.31 -25.18 -40.19
C LEU A 45 -16.60 -26.66 -40.47
N LYS A 46 -15.60 -27.54 -40.28
CA LYS A 46 -15.80 -28.99 -40.22
C LYS A 46 -15.99 -29.43 -38.77
N ARG A 47 -17.08 -30.16 -38.55
CA ARG A 47 -17.51 -30.81 -37.30
C ARG A 47 -16.83 -32.17 -37.13
N SER A 48 -16.38 -32.49 -35.93
CA SER A 48 -16.29 -33.87 -35.41
C SER A 48 -16.56 -33.91 -33.89
N LYS A 49 -17.19 -35.01 -33.49
CA LYS A 49 -17.93 -35.33 -32.25
C LYS A 49 -17.01 -35.88 -31.14
N PRO A 50 -17.41 -35.82 -29.85
CA PRO A 50 -17.24 -36.99 -28.98
C PRO A 50 -18.52 -37.38 -28.18
N PRO A 51 -18.53 -38.58 -27.55
CA PRO A 51 -19.74 -39.30 -27.15
C PRO A 51 -20.20 -39.12 -25.68
N GLU A 52 -21.40 -39.64 -25.44
CA GLU A 52 -22.20 -39.73 -24.20
C GLU A 52 -21.48 -40.27 -22.97
N SER A 53 -21.85 -39.74 -21.81
CA SER A 53 -22.08 -40.48 -20.56
C SER A 53 -22.95 -39.62 -19.62
N ALA A 54 -24.17 -40.07 -19.32
CA ALA A 54 -25.00 -39.54 -18.23
C ALA A 54 -24.57 -40.17 -16.88
N PRO A 55 -24.93 -39.60 -15.72
CA PRO A 55 -26.26 -39.86 -15.16
C PRO A 55 -26.97 -38.66 -14.49
N ASP A 56 -28.26 -38.57 -14.81
CA ASP A 56 -29.44 -38.50 -13.93
C ASP A 56 -29.63 -37.46 -12.79
N ALA A 57 -30.84 -36.90 -12.83
CA ALA A 57 -31.75 -36.43 -11.77
C ALA A 57 -31.30 -35.41 -10.69
N SER A 58 -31.64 -34.15 -10.98
CA SER A 58 -32.51 -33.26 -10.19
C SER A 58 -32.91 -33.67 -8.75
N ALA A 59 -32.52 -32.84 -7.77
CA ALA A 59 -33.31 -32.58 -6.56
C ALA A 59 -33.09 -31.13 -6.06
N PRO A 60 -34.15 -30.34 -5.74
CA PRO A 60 -34.02 -28.98 -5.22
C PRO A 60 -33.74 -28.98 -3.69
N PRO A 61 -32.97 -28.00 -3.17
CA PRO A 61 -32.65 -27.96 -1.75
C PRO A 61 -33.82 -27.44 -0.90
N VAL A 62 -34.19 -28.24 0.10
CA VAL A 62 -35.21 -27.94 1.11
C VAL A 62 -34.69 -26.91 2.12
N LEU A 63 -35.34 -25.75 2.16
CA LEU A 63 -35.19 -24.73 3.20
C LEU A 63 -35.79 -25.23 4.51
N LYS A 64 -34.96 -25.54 5.50
CA LYS A 64 -35.42 -25.87 6.87
C LYS A 64 -35.37 -24.64 7.78
N SER A 65 -36.54 -24.02 7.88
CA SER A 65 -37.15 -23.31 9.01
C SER A 65 -36.34 -23.16 10.32
N ALA A 66 -36.04 -21.90 10.64
CA ALA A 66 -35.92 -21.41 12.02
C ALA A 66 -37.32 -21.30 12.68
N LEU A 67 -37.32 -21.05 14.00
CA LEU A 67 -38.45 -20.70 14.87
C LEU A 67 -39.12 -21.84 15.65
N LYS A 68 -38.45 -22.28 16.73
CA LYS A 68 -39.12 -22.86 17.90
C LYS A 68 -39.40 -21.78 18.93
N ARG A 69 -40.68 -21.68 19.26
CA ARG A 69 -41.39 -20.79 20.19
C ARG A 69 -41.34 -21.36 21.60
N SER A 70 -41.03 -20.54 22.61
CA SER A 70 -41.37 -20.81 24.01
C SER A 70 -41.99 -19.54 24.64
N LYS A 71 -43.20 -19.71 25.19
CA LYS A 71 -43.94 -18.80 26.11
C LYS A 71 -43.26 -18.80 27.50
N PRO A 72 -43.45 -17.82 28.42
CA PRO A 72 -44.75 -17.42 29.00
C PRO A 72 -44.95 -15.88 29.15
N ALA A 73 -46.18 -15.37 28.98
CA ALA A 73 -47.10 -14.85 30.02
C ALA A 73 -47.00 -13.32 30.23
N GLU A 74 -48.18 -12.73 30.32
CA GLU A 74 -48.54 -11.31 30.21
C GLU A 74 -48.93 -10.78 31.60
N SER A 75 -48.39 -9.62 31.98
CA SER A 75 -49.08 -8.63 32.85
C SER A 75 -48.32 -7.30 32.83
N THR A 76 -49.06 -6.23 32.55
CA THR A 76 -48.72 -4.79 32.64
C THR A 76 -49.52 -4.20 33.82
N PRO A 77 -49.32 -2.95 34.32
CA PRO A 77 -48.39 -1.87 33.93
C PRO A 77 -47.61 -1.17 35.09
N GLU A 78 -46.64 -0.32 34.70
CA GLU A 78 -46.05 0.95 35.25
C GLU A 78 -46.30 1.44 36.70
N PRO A 79 -45.43 2.32 37.30
CA PRO A 79 -44.62 3.39 36.64
C PRO A 79 -43.13 3.54 37.08
N GLU A 80 -42.40 4.36 36.31
CA GLU A 80 -41.00 4.80 36.47
C GLU A 80 -40.72 5.53 37.82
N PRO A 81 -39.44 5.66 38.27
CA PRO A 81 -38.50 6.66 37.71
C PRO A 81 -37.05 6.17 37.49
N GLU A 82 -36.39 6.86 36.55
CA GLU A 82 -34.95 7.10 36.30
C GLU A 82 -33.89 6.47 37.24
N VAL A 83 -32.82 5.87 36.68
CA VAL A 83 -31.37 6.08 37.02
C VAL A 83 -30.44 5.21 36.14
N ALA A 84 -29.47 5.88 35.51
CA ALA A 84 -28.13 5.45 35.07
C ALA A 84 -27.90 4.16 34.23
N ALA A 85 -27.37 4.39 33.02
CA ALA A 85 -26.82 3.38 32.13
C ALA A 85 -25.66 2.57 32.75
N ALA A 86 -25.86 1.26 32.90
CA ALA A 86 -24.83 0.32 33.30
C ALA A 86 -23.98 -0.16 32.09
N PRO A 87 -22.66 -0.35 32.24
CA PRO A 87 -21.79 -0.80 31.16
C PRO A 87 -21.95 -2.31 30.92
N LYS A 88 -21.99 -2.68 29.64
CA LYS A 88 -22.07 -4.07 29.15
C LYS A 88 -20.88 -4.87 29.69
N LYS A 89 -21.14 -5.83 30.59
CA LYS A 89 -20.15 -6.79 31.10
C LYS A 89 -19.68 -7.71 29.97
N ARG A 90 -18.49 -7.43 29.43
CA ARG A 90 -17.74 -8.37 28.60
C ARG A 90 -17.06 -9.36 29.54
N LEU A 91 -17.43 -10.64 29.43
CA LEU A 91 -16.86 -11.73 30.22
C LEU A 91 -15.40 -11.95 29.81
N GLN A 92 -14.46 -11.27 30.47
CA GLN A 92 -13.04 -11.54 30.35
C GLN A 92 -12.67 -12.64 31.34
N PHE A 93 -12.29 -13.81 30.83
CA PHE A 93 -11.59 -14.80 31.62
C PHE A 93 -10.24 -14.19 32.02
N LYS A 94 -10.10 -13.85 33.30
CA LYS A 94 -8.82 -13.43 33.87
C LYS A 94 -7.88 -14.63 33.88
N THR A 95 -7.13 -14.82 32.81
CA THR A 95 -5.85 -15.54 32.87
C THR A 95 -4.82 -14.57 33.43
N SER A 96 -4.90 -14.24 34.72
CA SER A 96 -3.82 -13.54 35.41
C SER A 96 -2.72 -14.56 35.71
N THR A 97 -1.92 -14.88 34.70
CA THR A 97 -0.55 -15.35 34.97
C THR A 97 0.25 -14.11 35.33
N ASP A 98 0.44 -13.92 36.64
CA ASP A 98 1.40 -12.96 37.20
C ASP A 98 2.80 -13.47 36.86
N ALA A 99 3.24 -13.21 35.63
CA ALA A 99 4.59 -13.50 35.18
C ALA A 99 5.51 -12.45 35.79
N SER A 100 6.61 -12.90 36.41
CA SER A 100 7.63 -11.98 36.93
C SER A 100 8.13 -11.05 35.81
N GLU A 101 8.42 -9.79 36.14
CA GLU A 101 8.89 -8.80 35.18
C GLU A 101 10.15 -9.27 34.45
N GLU A 102 11.03 -10.01 35.13
CA GLU A 102 12.21 -10.64 34.54
C GLU A 102 11.86 -11.63 33.42
N GLN A 103 10.81 -12.43 33.62
CA GLN A 103 10.35 -13.41 32.63
C GLN A 103 9.73 -12.71 31.42
N VAL A 104 9.03 -11.59 31.64
CA VAL A 104 8.47 -10.76 30.55
C VAL A 104 9.61 -10.15 29.73
N VAL A 105 10.63 -9.60 30.38
CA VAL A 105 11.80 -9.01 29.71
C VAL A 105 12.56 -10.08 28.92
N GLU A 106 12.83 -11.24 29.51
CA GLU A 106 13.51 -12.35 28.83
C GLU A 106 12.70 -12.83 27.61
N ALA A 107 11.37 -12.94 27.74
CA ALA A 107 10.49 -13.30 26.64
C ALA A 107 10.53 -12.26 25.51
N MET A 108 10.49 -10.96 25.83
CA MET A 108 10.59 -9.88 24.84
C MET A 108 11.92 -9.93 24.09
N GLN A 109 13.04 -10.10 24.79
CA GLN A 109 14.36 -10.23 24.16
C GLN A 109 14.45 -11.44 23.21
N LYS A 110 13.91 -12.59 23.63
CA LYS A 110 13.82 -13.78 22.77
C LYS A 110 12.99 -13.50 21.52
N ILE A 111 11.85 -12.81 21.65
CA ILE A 111 11.01 -12.43 20.50
C ILE A 111 11.76 -11.46 19.59
N THR A 112 12.43 -10.45 20.12
CA THR A 112 13.25 -9.49 19.35
C THR A 112 14.30 -10.19 18.49
N SER A 113 14.92 -11.26 18.99
CA SER A 113 15.88 -12.05 18.19
C SER A 113 15.22 -12.82 17.02
N HIS A 114 13.96 -13.23 17.18
CA HIS A 114 13.23 -14.02 16.19
C HIS A 114 12.45 -13.18 15.20
N ILE A 115 12.06 -11.95 15.56
CA ILE A 115 11.23 -11.09 14.72
C ILE A 115 11.97 -10.57 13.48
N LYS A 116 13.30 -10.45 13.53
CA LYS A 116 14.12 -10.08 12.37
C LYS A 116 14.07 -11.11 11.24
N ASN A 117 13.81 -12.38 11.59
CA ASN A 117 13.84 -13.49 10.64
C ASN A 117 12.46 -13.67 9.99
N PRO A 118 12.32 -13.53 8.66
CA PRO A 118 11.02 -13.57 7.99
C PRO A 118 10.28 -14.90 8.18
N SER A 119 11.00 -16.02 8.23
CA SER A 119 10.41 -17.35 8.46
C SER A 119 9.85 -17.54 9.88
N LYS A 120 10.35 -16.79 10.86
CA LYS A 120 9.92 -16.86 12.27
C LYS A 120 9.03 -15.69 12.65
N PHE A 121 8.97 -14.65 11.82
CA PHE A 121 8.24 -13.41 12.06
C PHE A 121 6.79 -13.67 12.46
N SER A 122 6.03 -14.41 11.67
CA SER A 122 4.59 -14.65 11.93
C SER A 122 4.30 -15.31 13.28
N LYS A 123 5.21 -16.14 13.80
CA LYS A 123 5.05 -16.75 15.13
C LYS A 123 5.49 -15.78 16.23
N ALA A 124 6.61 -15.09 16.02
CA ALA A 124 7.16 -14.10 16.94
C ALA A 124 6.19 -12.93 17.14
N SER A 125 5.61 -12.38 16.07
CA SER A 125 4.64 -11.29 16.10
C SER A 125 3.37 -11.67 16.88
N LYS A 126 2.84 -12.88 16.69
CA LYS A 126 1.67 -13.37 17.44
C LYS A 126 1.96 -13.53 18.94
N LEU A 127 3.18 -13.93 19.30
CA LEU A 127 3.60 -13.96 20.71
C LEU A 127 3.72 -12.54 21.28
N ALA A 128 4.31 -11.61 20.53
CA ALA A 128 4.37 -10.20 20.90
C ALA A 128 2.98 -9.60 21.13
N VAL A 129 2.04 -9.81 20.21
CA VAL A 129 0.64 -9.36 20.34
C VAL A 129 0.01 -9.91 21.61
N ARG A 130 0.25 -11.19 21.95
CA ARG A 130 -0.27 -11.78 23.19
C ARG A 130 0.34 -11.15 24.44
N LEU A 131 1.63 -10.84 24.45
CA LEU A 131 2.27 -10.14 25.57
C LEU A 131 1.66 -8.75 25.78
N ILE A 132 1.39 -8.03 24.69
CA ILE A 132 0.74 -6.71 24.73
C ILE A 132 -0.68 -6.85 25.28
N GLN A 133 -1.48 -7.76 24.73
CA GLN A 133 -2.87 -8.00 25.16
C GLN A 133 -3.01 -8.53 26.59
N ALA A 134 -1.98 -9.20 27.11
CA ALA A 134 -1.91 -9.65 28.49
C ALA A 134 -1.64 -8.51 29.49
N GLY A 135 -1.37 -7.29 29.01
CA GLY A 135 -1.04 -6.14 29.87
C GLY A 135 0.34 -6.23 30.50
N SER A 136 1.25 -7.03 29.92
CA SER A 136 2.62 -7.21 30.42
C SER A 136 3.56 -6.03 30.07
N VAL A 137 3.09 -5.07 29.27
CA VAL A 137 3.82 -3.86 28.90
C VAL A 137 3.48 -2.74 29.90
N LYS A 138 4.45 -2.37 30.72
CA LYS A 138 4.41 -1.23 31.64
C LYS A 138 5.42 -0.18 31.18
N ALA A 139 5.43 0.99 31.84
CA ALA A 139 6.43 2.03 31.58
C ALA A 139 7.88 1.50 31.70
N GLU A 140 8.13 0.57 32.61
CA GLU A 140 9.46 -0.04 32.84
C GLU A 140 9.89 -1.02 31.73
N THR A 141 8.93 -1.69 31.09
CA THR A 141 9.19 -2.65 30.00
C THR A 141 9.00 -2.06 28.61
N SER A 142 8.62 -0.78 28.53
CA SER A 142 8.37 -0.03 27.28
C SER A 142 9.56 -0.03 26.32
N SER A 143 10.78 0.11 26.85
CA SER A 143 12.02 0.10 26.06
C SER A 143 12.23 -1.23 25.32
N TYR A 144 11.90 -2.36 25.96
CA TYR A 144 11.97 -3.68 25.34
C TYR A 144 10.89 -3.88 24.28
N LEU A 145 9.68 -3.31 24.48
CA LEU A 145 8.66 -3.29 23.44
C LEU A 145 9.16 -2.52 22.21
N ILE A 146 9.73 -1.33 22.41
CA ILE A 146 10.20 -0.51 21.30
C ILE A 146 11.36 -1.18 20.57
N ALA A 147 12.32 -1.78 21.28
CA ALA A 147 13.39 -2.56 20.66
C ALA A 147 12.85 -3.75 19.83
N MET A 148 11.77 -4.38 20.28
CA MET A 148 11.11 -5.46 19.54
C MET A 148 10.42 -4.95 18.26
N LEU A 149 9.73 -3.80 18.33
CA LEU A 149 9.09 -3.16 17.18
C LEU A 149 10.11 -2.62 16.17
N GLU A 150 11.19 -2.02 16.66
CA GLU A 150 12.31 -1.57 15.84
C GLU A 150 12.95 -2.74 15.10
N ALA A 151 13.22 -3.84 15.81
CA ALA A 151 13.76 -5.05 15.19
C ALA A 151 12.83 -5.63 14.11
N ALA A 152 11.51 -5.48 14.25
CA ALA A 152 10.57 -5.84 13.19
C ALA A 152 10.74 -4.90 11.98
N MET A 153 10.78 -3.59 12.20
CA MET A 153 10.89 -2.60 11.12
C MET A 153 12.26 -2.58 10.43
N SER A 154 13.31 -3.08 11.08
CA SER A 154 14.64 -3.28 10.49
C SER A 154 14.78 -4.60 9.71
N SER A 155 13.72 -5.41 9.60
CA SER A 155 13.75 -6.63 8.80
C SER A 155 13.91 -6.30 7.31
N LYS A 156 14.63 -7.17 6.58
CA LYS A 156 14.81 -7.04 5.12
C LYS A 156 13.50 -7.16 4.34
N THR A 157 12.49 -7.81 4.93
CA THR A 157 11.18 -7.97 4.27
C THR A 157 10.32 -6.74 4.54
N PRO A 158 9.79 -6.07 3.50
CA PRO A 158 8.97 -4.89 3.71
C PRO A 158 7.69 -5.25 4.47
N CYS A 159 7.28 -4.40 5.40
CA CYS A 159 6.07 -4.61 6.23
C CYS A 159 4.77 -4.67 5.41
N THR A 160 4.82 -4.27 4.14
CA THR A 160 3.70 -4.31 3.18
C THR A 160 3.67 -5.57 2.31
N ASP A 161 4.63 -6.49 2.49
CA ASP A 161 4.63 -7.74 1.74
C ASP A 161 3.40 -8.61 2.08
N ARG A 162 2.80 -9.22 1.05
CA ARG A 162 1.55 -9.97 1.13
C ARG A 162 1.57 -11.08 2.18
N LEU A 163 2.72 -11.72 2.38
CA LEU A 163 2.86 -12.86 3.28
C LEU A 163 2.86 -12.46 4.76
N VAL A 164 3.36 -11.27 5.08
CA VAL A 164 3.60 -10.83 6.46
C VAL A 164 2.76 -9.61 6.88
N ARG A 165 2.15 -8.91 5.93
CA ARG A 165 1.39 -7.66 6.18
C ARG A 165 0.32 -7.78 7.26
N ALA A 166 -0.39 -8.92 7.34
CA ALA A 166 -1.45 -9.11 8.32
C ALA A 166 -0.88 -9.23 9.74
N ASP A 167 0.27 -9.87 9.88
CA ASP A 167 0.97 -10.02 11.15
C ASP A 167 1.62 -8.70 11.58
N TYR A 168 2.20 -7.92 10.64
CA TYR A 168 2.64 -6.55 10.89
C TYR A 168 1.50 -5.65 11.34
N HIS A 169 0.39 -5.64 10.59
CA HIS A 169 -0.79 -4.86 10.94
C HIS A 169 -1.28 -5.19 12.34
N ALA A 170 -1.43 -6.47 12.69
CA ALA A 170 -1.88 -6.90 14.02
C ALA A 170 -0.92 -6.47 15.14
N LEU A 171 0.39 -6.60 14.92
CA LEU A 171 1.42 -6.20 15.89
C LEU A 171 1.38 -4.70 16.18
N PHE A 172 1.40 -3.87 15.14
CA PHE A 172 1.42 -2.42 15.30
C PHE A 172 0.07 -1.84 15.73
N SER A 173 -1.05 -2.50 15.40
CA SER A 173 -2.36 -2.16 15.98
C SER A 173 -2.39 -2.44 17.48
N ALA A 174 -1.92 -3.61 17.92
CA ALA A 174 -1.86 -3.93 19.35
C ALA A 174 -0.90 -2.98 20.10
N ALA A 175 0.23 -2.60 19.49
CA ALA A 175 1.17 -1.66 20.10
C ALA A 175 0.56 -0.27 20.35
N GLN A 176 -0.42 0.17 19.54
CA GLN A 176 -1.13 1.44 19.80
C GLN A 176 -1.97 1.40 21.07
N ASP A 177 -2.53 0.25 21.44
CA ASP A 177 -3.35 0.10 22.67
C ASP A 177 -2.54 0.38 23.94
N VAL A 178 -1.21 0.26 23.88
CA VAL A 178 -0.28 0.52 24.98
C VAL A 178 0.55 1.79 24.78
N ALA A 179 0.16 2.66 23.82
CA ALA A 179 0.89 3.88 23.51
C ALA A 179 0.99 4.83 24.72
N GLU A 180 0.03 4.80 25.66
CA GLU A 180 0.06 5.63 26.86
C GLU A 180 1.29 5.38 27.75
N CYS A 181 1.80 4.14 27.76
CA CYS A 181 2.98 3.73 28.52
C CYS A 181 4.32 4.21 27.92
N LEU A 182 4.29 4.78 26.72
CA LEU A 182 5.47 5.21 25.98
C LEU A 182 5.82 6.67 26.25
N ASP A 183 7.11 7.00 26.16
CA ASP A 183 7.58 8.39 26.19
C ASP A 183 7.27 9.13 24.86
N LYS A 184 7.61 10.42 24.78
CA LYS A 184 7.33 11.25 23.59
C LYS A 184 8.04 10.71 22.34
N SER A 185 9.33 10.37 22.45
CA SER A 185 10.12 9.93 21.30
C SER A 185 9.70 8.54 20.80
N GLN A 186 9.37 7.63 21.71
CA GLN A 186 8.80 6.32 21.40
C GLN A 186 7.41 6.42 20.77
N LYS A 187 6.56 7.35 21.24
CA LYS A 187 5.26 7.65 20.61
C LYS A 187 5.44 8.15 19.17
N ASN A 188 6.42 9.01 18.95
CA ASN A 188 6.77 9.51 17.63
C ASN A 188 7.18 8.35 16.68
N LEU A 189 8.06 7.45 17.15
CA LEU A 189 8.45 6.25 16.40
C LEU A 189 7.26 5.33 16.10
N LEU A 190 6.44 5.02 17.11
CA LEU A 190 5.25 4.17 16.96
C LEU A 190 4.25 4.78 15.97
N THR A 191 4.12 6.11 15.95
CA THR A 191 3.27 6.82 14.98
C THR A 191 3.77 6.61 13.56
N ILE A 192 5.07 6.76 13.31
CA ILE A 192 5.67 6.53 11.98
C ILE A 192 5.45 5.07 11.56
N TRP A 193 5.77 4.12 12.43
CA TRP A 193 5.63 2.70 12.12
C TRP A 193 4.18 2.28 11.92
N THR A 194 3.24 2.90 12.66
CA THR A 194 1.81 2.72 12.44
C THR A 194 1.39 3.15 11.04
N ILE A 195 1.87 4.30 10.55
CA ILE A 195 1.58 4.73 9.18
C ILE A 195 2.12 3.69 8.19
N LYS A 196 3.36 3.22 8.37
CA LYS A 196 4.00 2.24 7.48
C LYS A 196 3.40 0.84 7.54
N ALA A 197 2.99 0.35 8.71
CA ALA A 197 2.60 -1.04 8.94
C ALA A 197 1.09 -1.27 9.08
N VAL A 198 0.31 -0.23 9.40
CA VAL A 198 -1.16 -0.32 9.55
C VAL A 198 -1.82 0.43 8.40
N VAL A 199 -1.63 1.75 8.32
CA VAL A 199 -2.31 2.61 7.33
C VAL A 199 -1.97 2.20 5.90
N ALA A 200 -0.68 2.00 5.60
CA ALA A 200 -0.26 1.51 4.27
C ALA A 200 -0.80 0.10 3.96
N ASN A 201 -0.95 -0.76 4.98
CA ASN A 201 -1.49 -2.11 4.78
C ASN A 201 -3.00 -2.14 4.55
N ASP A 202 -3.74 -1.22 5.16
CA ASP A 202 -5.18 -1.06 4.93
C ASP A 202 -5.54 -0.67 3.48
N LEU A 203 -4.61 -0.07 2.73
CA LEU A 203 -4.77 0.20 1.30
C LEU A 203 -4.78 -1.07 0.44
N PHE A 204 -4.28 -2.19 0.97
CA PHE A 204 -4.34 -3.50 0.29
C PHE A 204 -5.58 -4.33 0.65
N THR A 205 -6.69 -3.64 0.86
CA THR A 205 -8.01 -4.22 1.08
C THR A 205 -8.79 -4.43 -0.21
N ASP A 206 -9.79 -5.31 -0.14
CA ASP A 206 -10.85 -5.47 -1.14
C ASP A 206 -12.18 -4.85 -0.68
N ASP A 207 -12.17 -4.20 0.49
CA ASP A 207 -13.31 -3.46 1.04
C ASP A 207 -13.20 -1.96 0.73
N SER A 208 -14.14 -1.47 -0.08
CA SER A 208 -14.21 -0.06 -0.48
C SER A 208 -14.38 0.90 0.70
N PHE A 209 -15.06 0.49 1.76
CA PHE A 209 -15.28 1.33 2.93
C PHE A 209 -13.98 1.50 3.71
N MET A 210 -13.27 0.40 3.97
CA MET A 210 -11.96 0.44 4.62
C MET A 210 -10.97 1.28 3.81
N PHE A 211 -10.89 1.08 2.49
CA PHE A 211 -10.01 1.88 1.64
C PHE A 211 -10.32 3.39 1.73
N SER A 212 -11.60 3.75 1.69
CA SER A 212 -12.06 5.15 1.77
C SER A 212 -11.77 5.77 3.14
N LYS A 213 -11.97 5.01 4.21
CA LYS A 213 -11.63 5.40 5.57
C LYS A 213 -10.13 5.68 5.71
N THR A 214 -9.30 4.75 5.24
CA THR A 214 -7.84 4.89 5.27
C THR A 214 -7.37 6.08 4.42
N ALA A 215 -7.95 6.28 3.24
CA ALA A 215 -7.66 7.46 2.42
C ALA A 215 -8.02 8.77 3.14
N THR A 216 -9.13 8.79 3.89
CA THR A 216 -9.53 9.96 4.69
C THR A 216 -8.52 10.22 5.81
N GLN A 217 -8.10 9.18 6.53
CA GLN A 217 -7.06 9.28 7.56
C GLN A 217 -5.73 9.82 6.99
N ILE A 218 -5.33 9.39 5.78
CA ILE A 218 -4.14 9.93 5.11
C ILE A 218 -4.32 11.42 4.78
N LYS A 219 -5.50 11.84 4.29
CA LYS A 219 -5.77 13.26 4.01
C LYS A 219 -5.69 14.13 5.26
N GLU A 220 -6.25 13.66 6.37
CA GLU A 220 -6.17 14.33 7.67
C GLU A 220 -4.70 14.44 8.10
N ALA A 221 -3.96 13.33 8.06
CA ALA A 221 -2.54 13.32 8.43
C ALA A 221 -1.67 14.26 7.57
N ILE A 222 -1.99 14.44 6.27
CA ILE A 222 -1.34 15.42 5.39
C ILE A 222 -1.71 16.85 5.79
N SER A 223 -2.98 17.10 6.12
CA SER A 223 -3.46 18.42 6.54
C SER A 223 -2.82 18.88 7.85
N ASP A 224 -2.52 17.91 8.73
CA ASP A 224 -1.89 18.15 10.03
C ASP A 224 -0.37 18.37 9.95
N LEU A 225 0.28 18.15 8.80
CA LEU A 225 1.72 18.38 8.65
C LEU A 225 2.05 19.88 8.66
N PRO A 226 3.08 20.35 9.35
CA PRO A 226 3.55 21.73 9.20
C PRO A 226 4.09 21.98 7.78
N VAL A 227 4.02 23.23 7.33
CA VAL A 227 4.63 23.68 6.07
C VAL A 227 6.13 23.35 6.09
N ALA A 228 6.65 22.79 5.00
CA ALA A 228 8.07 22.45 4.91
C ALA A 228 8.90 23.73 4.75
N THR A 229 10.04 23.77 5.44
CA THR A 229 11.00 24.89 5.40
C THR A 229 12.23 24.52 4.57
N GLU A 230 13.05 25.51 4.21
CA GLU A 230 14.31 25.28 3.50
C GLU A 230 15.30 24.42 4.32
N GLU A 231 15.23 24.48 5.66
CA GLU A 231 16.02 23.61 6.54
C GLU A 231 15.61 22.15 6.40
N ASP A 232 14.30 21.87 6.30
CA ASP A 232 13.79 20.51 6.08
C ASP A 232 14.28 19.94 4.74
N ASP A 233 14.38 20.79 3.71
CA ASP A 233 14.88 20.42 2.38
C ASP A 233 16.38 20.05 2.42
N ALA A 234 17.19 20.83 3.14
CA ALA A 234 18.61 20.56 3.30
C ALA A 234 18.86 19.27 4.10
N GLU A 235 18.08 19.02 5.16
CA GLU A 235 18.18 17.80 5.97
C GLU A 235 17.78 16.55 5.17
N GLU A 236 16.74 16.64 4.33
CA GLU A 236 16.38 15.55 3.44
C GLU A 236 17.50 15.21 2.46
N ALA A 237 18.06 16.22 1.78
CA ALA A 237 19.14 16.03 0.82
C ALA A 237 20.38 15.38 1.47
N ALA A 238 20.83 15.90 2.61
CA ALA A 238 22.01 15.39 3.32
C ALA A 238 21.86 13.92 3.73
N ALA A 239 20.65 13.49 4.10
CA ALA A 239 20.45 12.12 4.53
C ALA A 239 20.18 11.16 3.38
N LEU A 240 19.68 11.61 2.22
CA LEU A 240 19.73 10.79 1.01
C LEU A 240 21.17 10.53 0.57
N GLU A 241 22.06 11.53 0.68
CA GLU A 241 23.49 11.32 0.41
C GLU A 241 24.10 10.28 1.36
N GLN A 242 23.76 10.32 2.65
CA GLN A 242 24.22 9.31 3.61
C GLN A 242 23.73 7.89 3.28
N GLU A 243 22.48 7.74 2.86
CA GLU A 243 21.95 6.43 2.44
C GLU A 243 22.62 5.95 1.14
N ALA A 244 22.88 6.85 0.17
CA ALA A 244 23.58 6.50 -1.06
C ALA A 244 25.03 6.05 -0.82
N VAL A 245 25.72 6.66 0.14
CA VAL A 245 27.08 6.25 0.57
C VAL A 245 27.06 4.88 1.24
N LYS A 246 26.05 4.58 2.07
CA LYS A 246 25.88 3.25 2.67
C LYS A 246 25.61 2.18 1.62
N GLU A 247 24.78 2.47 0.61
CA GLU A 247 24.45 1.51 -0.46
C GLU A 247 25.65 1.24 -1.39
N SER A 248 26.55 2.21 -1.55
CA SER A 248 27.75 2.06 -2.41
C SER A 248 28.93 1.36 -1.73
N GLY A 249 28.91 1.20 -0.40
CA GLY A 249 30.00 0.62 0.39
C GLY A 249 29.93 -0.90 0.61
N GLU A 250 28.90 -1.58 0.14
CA GLU A 250 28.64 -3.01 0.45
C GLU A 250 29.03 -3.96 -0.70
N GLY A 251 30.16 -3.70 -1.36
CA GLY A 251 30.58 -4.50 -2.51
C GLY A 251 32.05 -4.44 -2.89
N GLU A 252 32.98 -4.84 -2.00
CA GLU A 252 34.22 -5.55 -2.40
C GLU A 252 35.03 -5.98 -1.17
N THR A 253 35.01 -7.26 -0.79
CA THR A 253 36.17 -7.89 -0.12
C THR A 253 36.14 -9.40 -0.26
N THR A 254 36.83 -9.95 -1.27
CA THR A 254 37.56 -11.22 -1.17
C THR A 254 38.78 -11.17 -2.10
N GLN A 255 39.94 -10.95 -1.44
CA GLN A 255 41.33 -11.32 -1.74
C GLN A 255 41.71 -11.80 -3.16
N ASP A 256 42.79 -11.22 -3.72
CA ASP A 256 44.07 -11.94 -3.79
C ASP A 256 45.31 -11.05 -4.05
N VAL A 257 46.46 -11.63 -3.72
CA VAL A 257 47.76 -11.08 -3.30
C VAL A 257 48.67 -10.56 -4.45
N ALA A 258 49.44 -9.47 -4.21
CA ALA A 258 50.92 -9.41 -4.32
C ALA A 258 51.53 -8.03 -4.74
N SER A 259 52.41 -7.52 -3.87
CA SER A 259 53.68 -6.79 -4.10
C SER A 259 53.78 -5.55 -5.00
N ALA A 260 54.19 -4.40 -4.43
CA ALA A 260 55.60 -3.97 -4.31
C ALA A 260 55.74 -2.43 -4.19
N GLY A 261 56.50 -1.94 -3.18
CA GLY A 261 57.10 -0.58 -3.10
C GLY A 261 56.10 0.57 -2.93
N ASP A 262 56.31 1.62 -2.16
CA ASP A 262 57.50 2.20 -1.54
C ASP A 262 57.12 2.86 -0.21
N GLN A 263 58.13 3.01 0.62
CA GLN A 263 58.17 3.51 1.99
C GLN A 263 58.05 5.04 2.04
N GLU A 264 57.46 5.60 3.12
CA GLU A 264 57.98 6.76 3.88
C GLU A 264 57.02 7.14 5.04
N ASP A 265 57.38 6.59 6.22
CA ASP A 265 57.54 7.27 7.51
C ASP A 265 56.42 8.12 8.13
N ALA A 266 55.67 7.49 9.05
CA ALA A 266 55.48 8.05 10.38
C ALA A 266 55.59 6.91 11.41
N GLU A 267 56.70 6.92 12.15
CA GLU A 267 57.02 6.04 13.28
C GLU A 267 55.80 5.84 14.18
N SER A 268 55.28 4.61 14.22
CA SER A 268 54.45 4.16 15.31
C SER A 268 55.35 3.44 16.31
N ASP A 269 55.46 4.02 17.50
CA ASP A 269 56.29 3.57 18.63
C ASP A 269 56.23 2.04 18.83
N PRO A 270 57.35 1.31 18.63
CA PRO A 270 57.39 -0.15 18.69
C PRO A 270 57.24 -0.72 20.11
N PHE A 271 57.15 0.11 21.15
CA PHE A 271 56.91 -0.33 22.53
C PHE A 271 55.57 0.11 23.11
N GLY A 272 54.71 0.82 22.35
CA GLY A 272 53.34 1.14 22.76
C GLY A 272 53.24 1.95 24.06
N LEU A 273 54.25 2.77 24.36
CA LEU A 273 54.34 3.56 25.58
C LEU A 273 53.51 4.85 25.51
N ASP A 274 53.15 5.30 24.32
CA ASP A 274 52.24 6.45 24.11
C ASP A 274 50.81 6.23 24.64
N ALA A 275 50.42 4.97 24.91
CA ALA A 275 49.16 4.66 25.59
C ALA A 275 49.16 5.00 27.09
N TRP A 276 50.32 5.34 27.67
CA TRP A 276 50.50 5.53 29.11
C TRP A 276 50.77 6.98 29.52
N ILE A 277 50.85 7.91 28.56
CA ILE A 277 50.97 9.35 28.84
C ILE A 277 49.57 9.97 28.72
N PRO A 278 48.95 10.49 29.80
CA PRO A 278 47.67 11.18 29.70
C PRO A 278 47.88 12.50 28.95
N SER A 279 47.52 12.53 27.66
CA SER A 279 47.50 13.74 26.85
C SER A 279 46.29 14.60 27.22
N ASN A 280 46.38 15.28 28.35
CA ASN A 280 45.54 16.45 28.58
C ASN A 280 45.99 17.59 27.64
N VAL A 281 44.99 18.26 27.07
CA VAL A 281 45.06 19.48 26.24
C VAL A 281 45.10 19.24 24.72
N LYS A 282 43.91 19.07 24.14
CA LYS A 282 43.46 19.98 23.07
C LYS A 282 41.93 20.16 23.09
N LYS A 283 41.57 21.34 23.54
CA LYS A 283 40.24 21.96 23.64
C LYS A 283 39.68 22.18 22.22
N ASN A 284 38.81 21.27 21.75
CA ASN A 284 37.83 21.59 20.72
C ASN A 284 36.44 21.54 21.35
N GLY A 285 35.71 22.65 21.21
CA GLY A 285 34.48 22.96 21.93
C GLY A 285 33.38 21.94 21.66
N LYS A 286 33.16 21.05 22.63
CA LYS A 286 31.90 20.33 22.75
C LYS A 286 30.90 21.32 23.35
N THR A 287 30.26 22.11 22.49
CA THR A 287 29.08 22.88 22.87
C THR A 287 28.10 21.88 23.49
N LYS A 288 27.83 22.06 24.78
CA LYS A 288 26.89 21.25 25.54
C LYS A 288 25.50 21.55 24.98
N MET A 289 25.07 20.76 23.99
CA MET A 289 23.72 20.83 23.42
C MET A 289 22.71 20.83 24.56
N THR A 290 21.82 21.80 24.56
CA THR A 290 20.78 21.87 25.58
C THR A 290 19.72 20.82 25.27
N LYS A 291 18.94 20.43 26.30
CA LYS A 291 17.85 19.47 26.13
C LYS A 291 16.81 19.95 25.10
N GLU A 292 16.64 21.26 24.97
CA GLU A 292 15.75 21.88 23.97
C GLU A 292 16.28 21.68 22.54
N ASP A 293 17.60 21.76 22.33
CA ASP A 293 18.21 21.53 21.01
C ASP A 293 18.05 20.06 20.57
N THR A 294 18.15 19.11 21.50
CA THR A 294 17.96 17.68 21.20
C THR A 294 16.51 17.34 20.85
N ASP A 295 15.56 17.89 21.61
CA ASP A 295 14.14 17.65 21.38
C ASP A 295 13.69 18.23 20.03
N ALA A 296 14.20 19.40 19.66
CA ALA A 296 13.92 20.03 18.36
C ALA A 296 14.46 19.19 17.18
N LEU A 297 15.65 18.61 17.32
CA LEU A 297 16.23 17.73 16.30
C LEU A 297 15.45 16.40 16.16
N GLU A 298 14.98 15.84 17.27
CA GLU A 298 14.12 14.64 17.23
C GLU A 298 12.77 14.92 16.55
N ASP A 299 12.16 16.07 16.84
CA ASP A 299 10.90 16.49 16.22
C ASP A 299 11.07 16.72 14.70
N LYS A 300 12.21 17.28 14.25
CA LYS A 300 12.56 17.39 12.82
C LYS A 300 12.69 16.04 12.13
N LYS A 301 13.46 15.11 12.72
CA LYS A 301 13.60 13.72 12.21
C LYS A 301 12.25 13.02 12.14
N PHE A 302 11.43 13.17 13.19
CA PHE A 302 10.08 12.62 13.22
C PHE A 302 9.22 13.16 12.07
N LEU A 303 9.20 14.48 11.85
CA LEU A 303 8.44 15.09 10.77
C LEU A 303 8.88 14.57 9.41
N ARG A 304 10.20 14.45 9.19
CA ARG A 304 10.74 13.90 7.95
C ARG A 304 10.28 12.46 7.70
N SER A 305 10.45 11.57 8.68
CA SER A 305 10.02 10.18 8.55
C SER A 305 8.49 10.04 8.43
N LYS A 306 7.72 10.93 9.06
CA LYS A 306 6.25 10.99 8.92
C LYS A 306 5.86 11.37 7.49
N ARG A 307 6.50 12.39 6.90
CA ARG A 307 6.27 12.80 5.50
C ARG A 307 6.59 11.66 4.54
N GLU A 308 7.75 11.01 4.69
CA GLU A 308 8.17 9.86 3.90
C GLU A 308 7.14 8.71 3.96
N ALA A 309 6.67 8.36 5.17
CA ALA A 309 5.67 7.31 5.35
C ALA A 309 4.33 7.65 4.64
N LEU A 310 3.93 8.92 4.61
CA LEU A 310 2.74 9.38 3.89
C LEU A 310 2.93 9.31 2.37
N ILE A 311 4.12 9.66 1.85
CA ILE A 311 4.45 9.46 0.44
C ILE A 311 4.33 7.98 0.05
N THR A 312 4.88 7.07 0.87
CA THR A 312 4.72 5.62 0.63
C THR A 312 3.24 5.21 0.58
N CYS A 313 2.39 5.74 1.45
CA CYS A 313 0.95 5.47 1.42
C CYS A 313 0.30 5.97 0.12
N LEU A 314 0.66 7.18 -0.34
CA LEU A 314 0.15 7.74 -1.60
C LEU A 314 0.57 6.88 -2.81
N GLU A 315 1.82 6.41 -2.84
CA GLU A 315 2.30 5.50 -3.89
C GLU A 315 1.55 4.17 -3.90
N ILE A 316 1.34 3.56 -2.73
CA ILE A 316 0.56 2.33 -2.60
C ILE A 316 -0.87 2.54 -3.11
N ALA A 317 -1.53 3.64 -2.72
CA ALA A 317 -2.86 3.97 -3.18
C ALA A 317 -2.91 4.12 -4.71
N ALA A 318 -1.97 4.86 -5.31
CA ALA A 318 -1.91 5.05 -6.75
C ALA A 318 -1.69 3.73 -7.53
N ARG A 319 -0.90 2.78 -7.01
CA ARG A 319 -0.74 1.45 -7.61
C ARG A 319 -2.05 0.65 -7.66
N ARG A 320 -3.03 1.00 -6.82
CA ARG A 320 -4.36 0.35 -6.80
C ARG A 320 -5.32 0.96 -7.82
N TYR A 321 -4.95 2.01 -8.55
CA TYR A 321 -5.83 2.70 -9.51
C TYR A 321 -6.42 1.79 -10.60
N LYS A 322 -5.78 0.65 -10.89
CA LYS A 322 -6.34 -0.40 -11.77
C LYS A 322 -7.67 -1.01 -11.27
N VAL A 323 -8.03 -0.81 -10.00
CA VAL A 323 -9.24 -1.33 -9.38
C VAL A 323 -10.36 -0.28 -9.51
N PRO A 324 -11.43 -0.52 -10.29
CA PRO A 324 -12.40 0.53 -10.64
C PRO A 324 -13.06 1.24 -9.45
N TRP A 325 -13.41 0.48 -8.41
CA TRP A 325 -14.14 1.03 -7.26
C TRP A 325 -13.31 2.01 -6.41
N CYS A 326 -11.97 1.97 -6.49
CA CYS A 326 -11.10 2.85 -5.70
C CYS A 326 -10.64 4.12 -6.45
N GLN A 327 -10.83 4.18 -7.77
CA GLN A 327 -10.28 5.25 -8.62
C GLN A 327 -10.67 6.65 -8.17
N THR A 328 -11.96 6.87 -7.89
CA THR A 328 -12.46 8.19 -7.44
C THR A 328 -11.84 8.61 -6.11
N VAL A 329 -11.65 7.65 -5.19
CA VAL A 329 -11.02 7.92 -3.89
C VAL A 329 -9.55 8.29 -4.08
N ILE A 330 -8.84 7.59 -4.97
CA ILE A 330 -7.43 7.89 -5.29
C ILE A 330 -7.32 9.27 -5.95
N ASP A 331 -8.21 9.62 -6.88
CA ASP A 331 -8.23 10.95 -7.51
C ASP A 331 -8.29 12.05 -6.46
N ILE A 332 -9.22 11.91 -5.50
CA ILE A 332 -9.45 12.89 -4.43
C ILE A 332 -8.24 12.94 -3.50
N LEU A 333 -7.69 11.79 -3.11
CA LEU A 333 -6.55 11.69 -2.21
C LEU A 333 -5.29 12.33 -2.80
N VAL A 334 -4.93 11.98 -4.05
CA VAL A 334 -3.71 12.48 -4.69
C VAL A 334 -3.86 13.96 -5.07
N LYS A 335 -5.05 14.40 -5.50
CA LYS A 335 -5.33 15.83 -5.69
C LYS A 335 -5.15 16.61 -4.39
N HIS A 336 -5.65 16.09 -3.27
CA HIS A 336 -5.50 16.72 -1.96
C HIS A 336 -4.03 16.81 -1.54
N ALA A 337 -3.23 15.77 -1.77
CA ALA A 337 -1.79 15.79 -1.51
C ALA A 337 -1.07 16.85 -2.36
N PHE A 338 -1.43 16.97 -3.64
CA PHE A 338 -0.90 17.99 -4.54
C PHE A 338 -1.29 19.41 -4.14
N GLU A 339 -2.54 19.64 -3.73
CA GLU A 339 -2.98 20.96 -3.23
C GLU A 339 -2.26 21.35 -1.93
N ASN A 340 -1.78 20.38 -1.16
CA ASN A 340 -0.99 20.57 0.06
C ASN A 340 0.50 20.31 -0.14
N ALA A 341 1.01 20.40 -1.38
CA ALA A 341 2.40 20.04 -1.69
C ALA A 341 3.45 20.93 -1.00
N SER A 342 3.06 22.11 -0.48
CA SER A 342 3.92 22.98 0.35
C SER A 342 4.26 22.38 1.72
N ARG A 343 3.50 21.37 2.19
CA ARG A 343 3.75 20.65 3.45
C ARG A 343 4.80 19.54 3.31
N PHE A 344 5.20 19.25 2.08
CA PHE A 344 6.25 18.31 1.73
C PHE A 344 7.52 19.06 1.32
N THR A 345 8.66 18.42 1.57
CA THR A 345 9.98 18.89 1.14
C THR A 345 10.10 18.88 -0.38
N SER A 346 11.11 19.54 -0.92
CA SER A 346 11.33 19.76 -2.36
C SER A 346 11.31 18.47 -3.18
N GLN A 347 11.99 17.41 -2.73
CA GLN A 347 12.03 16.13 -3.46
C GLN A 347 10.72 15.35 -3.32
N GLN A 348 10.12 15.36 -2.14
CA GLN A 348 8.80 14.77 -1.90
C GLN A 348 7.71 15.48 -2.71
N ARG A 349 7.80 16.79 -2.86
CA ARG A 349 6.92 17.59 -3.72
C ARG A 349 7.03 17.13 -5.17
N GLN A 350 8.23 16.92 -5.69
CA GLN A 350 8.41 16.35 -7.03
C GLN A 350 7.78 14.95 -7.15
N ALA A 351 7.88 14.12 -6.11
CA ALA A 351 7.23 12.81 -6.10
C ALA A 351 5.69 12.93 -6.14
N VAL A 352 5.11 13.84 -5.34
CA VAL A 352 3.67 14.14 -5.35
C VAL A 352 3.22 14.70 -6.70
N GLU A 353 4.00 15.59 -7.32
CA GLU A 353 3.73 16.15 -8.65
C GLU A 353 3.73 15.07 -9.74
N LYS A 354 4.72 14.19 -9.74
CA LYS A 354 4.79 13.03 -10.64
C LYS A 354 3.59 12.11 -10.45
N LEU A 355 3.23 11.83 -9.18
CA LEU A 355 2.08 11.00 -8.85
C LEU A 355 0.78 11.62 -9.34
N TRP A 356 0.60 12.93 -9.13
CA TRP A 356 -0.56 13.68 -9.58
C TRP A 356 -0.66 13.73 -11.09
N ALA A 357 0.45 13.95 -11.81
CA ALA A 357 0.46 13.93 -13.27
C ALA A 357 -0.05 12.58 -13.81
N SER A 358 0.46 11.47 -13.26
CA SER A 358 0.05 10.11 -13.62
C SER A 358 -1.44 9.85 -13.34
N VAL A 359 -1.91 10.14 -12.12
CA VAL A 359 -3.31 9.92 -11.72
C VAL A 359 -4.25 10.83 -12.51
N ARG A 360 -3.89 12.11 -12.73
CA ARG A 360 -4.69 13.05 -13.51
C ARG A 360 -4.84 12.61 -14.96
N GLU A 361 -3.78 12.08 -15.57
CA GLU A 361 -3.81 11.55 -16.92
C GLU A 361 -4.74 10.32 -17.00
N GLN A 362 -4.64 9.40 -16.04
CA GLN A 362 -5.56 8.27 -15.94
C GLN A 362 -7.01 8.69 -15.70
N HIS A 363 -7.24 9.74 -14.90
CA HIS A 363 -8.56 10.31 -14.64
C HIS A 363 -9.17 10.89 -15.90
N LEU A 364 -8.37 11.61 -16.69
CA LEU A 364 -8.79 12.16 -17.98
C LEU A 364 -9.09 11.06 -19.00
N ARG A 365 -8.26 10.01 -19.08
CA ARG A 365 -8.52 8.85 -19.96
C ARG A 365 -9.84 8.16 -19.64
N ARG A 366 -10.11 7.93 -18.35
CA ARG A 366 -11.38 7.37 -17.88
C ARG A 366 -12.58 8.26 -18.25
N LYS A 367 -12.46 9.58 -18.08
CA LYS A 367 -13.52 10.52 -18.49
C LYS A 367 -13.78 10.51 -20.00
N GLN A 368 -12.76 10.24 -20.81
CA GLN A 368 -12.85 10.14 -22.26
C GLN A 368 -13.34 8.75 -22.75
N GLY A 369 -13.64 7.81 -21.84
CA GLY A 369 -14.00 6.45 -22.21
C GLY A 369 -12.87 5.69 -22.91
N LYS A 370 -11.60 6.09 -22.70
CA LYS A 370 -10.43 5.42 -23.29
C LYS A 370 -9.91 4.37 -22.32
N SER A 371 -9.79 3.13 -22.80
CA SER A 371 -9.15 2.02 -22.09
C SER A 371 -7.66 2.31 -21.85
N VAL A 372 -7.02 1.51 -20.98
CA VAL A 372 -5.57 1.55 -20.69
C VAL A 372 -4.72 1.42 -21.97
N THR A 373 -5.25 0.79 -23.01
CA THR A 373 -4.60 0.64 -24.33
C THR A 373 -4.85 1.81 -25.29
N GLY A 374 -5.54 2.87 -24.85
CA GLY A 374 -5.89 4.03 -25.69
C GLY A 374 -7.07 3.79 -26.65
N LYS A 375 -7.60 2.57 -26.72
CA LYS A 375 -8.82 2.26 -27.49
C LYS A 375 -10.06 2.78 -26.76
N LEU A 376 -11.03 3.28 -27.51
CA LEU A 376 -12.35 3.63 -26.98
C LEU A 376 -12.96 2.35 -26.36
N ASP A 377 -13.29 2.42 -25.08
CA ASP A 377 -13.93 1.33 -24.34
C ASP A 377 -15.39 1.32 -24.80
N VAL A 378 -15.68 0.47 -25.79
CA VAL A 378 -17.04 0.30 -26.31
C VAL A 378 -17.89 -0.21 -25.15
N THR A 379 -18.84 0.60 -24.72
CA THR A 379 -19.69 0.29 -23.57
C THR A 379 -20.43 -1.03 -23.85
N ALA A 380 -20.71 -1.85 -22.83
CA ALA A 380 -21.45 -3.10 -23.02
C ALA A 380 -22.79 -2.89 -23.76
N PHE A 381 -23.41 -1.71 -23.56
CA PHE A 381 -24.58 -1.26 -24.30
C PHE A 381 -24.30 -1.05 -25.79
N GLU A 382 -23.24 -0.35 -26.17
CA GLU A 382 -22.84 -0.13 -27.57
C GLU A 382 -22.44 -1.45 -28.24
N SER A 383 -21.75 -2.34 -27.53
CA SER A 383 -21.47 -3.69 -28.02
C SER A 383 -22.74 -4.49 -28.28
N LEU A 384 -23.74 -4.39 -27.39
CA LEU A 384 -25.04 -5.04 -27.60
C LEU A 384 -25.84 -4.36 -28.71
N GLN A 385 -25.77 -3.03 -28.82
CA GLN A 385 -26.40 -2.28 -29.89
C GLN A 385 -25.83 -2.70 -31.25
N ASP A 386 -24.52 -2.78 -31.42
CA ASP A 386 -23.89 -3.26 -32.66
C ASP A 386 -24.24 -4.72 -32.97
N LYS A 387 -24.31 -5.57 -31.94
CA LYS A 387 -24.73 -6.97 -32.07
C LYS A 387 -26.16 -7.07 -32.58
N TYR A 388 -27.09 -6.31 -31.99
CA TYR A 388 -28.51 -6.36 -32.34
C TYR A 388 -28.89 -5.49 -33.54
N ALA A 389 -28.10 -4.48 -33.90
CA ALA A 389 -28.35 -3.60 -35.04
C ALA A 389 -28.36 -4.37 -36.37
N ASN A 390 -27.58 -5.45 -36.46
CA ASN A 390 -27.48 -6.29 -37.66
C ASN A 390 -28.29 -7.60 -37.53
N GLU A 391 -28.97 -7.82 -36.41
CA GLU A 391 -29.64 -9.08 -36.13
C GLU A 391 -31.09 -9.06 -36.65
N LYS A 392 -31.45 -10.06 -37.48
CA LYS A 392 -32.78 -10.11 -38.10
C LYS A 392 -33.86 -10.42 -37.06
N MET A 393 -34.82 -9.52 -36.92
CA MET A 393 -36.03 -9.76 -36.14
C MET A 393 -36.98 -10.68 -36.92
N SER A 394 -37.39 -11.78 -36.31
CA SER A 394 -38.44 -12.65 -36.85
C SER A 394 -39.79 -11.92 -36.88
N ILE A 395 -40.70 -12.34 -37.77
CA ILE A 395 -42.09 -11.84 -37.87
C ILE A 395 -42.84 -11.93 -36.54
N ARG A 396 -42.42 -12.85 -35.64
CA ARG A 396 -42.95 -12.99 -34.27
C ARG A 396 -42.20 -12.14 -33.22
N ARG A 397 -41.41 -11.16 -33.65
CA ARG A 397 -40.59 -10.25 -32.80
C ARG A 397 -39.52 -10.95 -31.94
N SER A 398 -39.05 -12.14 -32.34
CA SER A 398 -37.89 -12.78 -31.71
C SER A 398 -36.59 -12.37 -32.40
N VAL A 399 -35.56 -12.02 -31.62
CA VAL A 399 -34.23 -11.61 -32.11
C VAL A 399 -33.30 -12.84 -32.08
N GLY A 400 -32.48 -13.03 -33.12
CA GLY A 400 -31.49 -14.12 -33.18
C GLY A 400 -31.99 -15.50 -33.64
N ALA A 401 -33.16 -15.57 -34.28
CA ALA A 401 -33.69 -16.82 -34.82
C ALA A 401 -33.02 -17.19 -36.16
N ASN A 402 -31.79 -17.69 -36.13
CA ASN A 402 -31.31 -18.52 -37.23
C ASN A 402 -32.21 -19.76 -37.30
N GLY A 403 -33.03 -19.83 -38.35
CA GLY A 403 -34.18 -20.73 -38.51
C GLY A 403 -33.88 -22.23 -38.65
N GLU A 404 -33.10 -22.81 -37.74
CA GLU A 404 -32.88 -24.25 -37.61
C GLU A 404 -33.34 -24.74 -36.24
N ARG A 405 -34.63 -24.60 -35.95
CA ARG A 405 -35.30 -25.54 -35.04
C ARG A 405 -36.29 -26.34 -35.87
N ARG A 406 -35.85 -27.49 -36.39
CA ARG A 406 -36.79 -28.57 -36.70
C ARG A 406 -37.47 -28.93 -35.39
N ALA A 407 -38.70 -28.44 -35.20
CA ALA A 407 -39.55 -28.94 -34.15
C ALA A 407 -39.78 -30.43 -34.44
N GLN A 408 -39.12 -31.31 -33.68
CA GLN A 408 -39.56 -32.70 -33.59
C GLN A 408 -40.91 -32.67 -32.89
N GLN A 409 -41.96 -32.70 -33.70
CA GLN A 409 -43.32 -32.93 -33.25
C GLN A 409 -43.37 -34.37 -32.72
N TRP A 410 -43.37 -34.51 -31.39
CA TRP A 410 -43.68 -35.79 -30.75
C TRP A 410 -45.16 -36.06 -30.99
N LEU A 411 -45.44 -37.02 -31.88
CA LEU A 411 -46.77 -37.58 -32.08
C LEU A 411 -46.75 -38.99 -31.49
N GLY A 412 -47.56 -39.19 -30.45
CA GLY A 412 -48.01 -40.50 -29.96
C GLY A 412 -47.03 -41.23 -29.06
#